data_AF-A0A1I0N0D1-F1
#
_entry.id   AF-A0A1I0N0D1-F1
#
_cell.length_a   1.000
_cell.length_b   1.000
_cell.length_c   1.000
_cell.angle_alpha   90.00
_cell.angle_beta   90.00
_cell.angle_gamma   90.00
#
_symmetry.space_group_name_H-M   'P 1'
#
loop_
_entity.id
_entity.type
_entity.pdbx_description
1 polymer ?
#
loop_
_entity_poly.entity_id
_entity_poly.type
_entity_poly.pdbx_seq_one_letter_code
_entity_poly.pdbx_strand_id
1 'polypeptide(L)'
;MEALGKLPVGETLEVIGDKPFVDMLGRLEEAGYRVELKEVGGAFVLRIMKTEDSRELRMEIRECDDKLDEITEETNVGKLLKAYPESLKILVKYGFSPLENPEMRKTLARTITLKQAKELIGMGDEKFREMMEELKELEEDR
;
A
#
# COMPACT_ATOMS: atom_id res chain seq x y z
N MET A 1 4.81 17.81 6.09
CA MET A 1 5.91 17.67 5.11
C MET A 1 7.28 18.02 5.71
N GLU A 2 7.70 17.45 6.85
CA GLU A 2 9.00 17.86 7.44
C GLU A 2 9.59 16.91 8.52
N ALA A 3 9.34 15.60 8.45
CA ALA A 3 9.69 14.72 9.57
C ALA A 3 11.19 14.37 9.66
N LEU A 4 11.86 14.02 8.56
CA LEU A 4 13.26 13.52 8.61
C LEU A 4 14.31 14.60 8.88
N GLY A 5 14.14 15.79 8.31
CA GLY A 5 15.11 16.89 8.50
C GLY A 5 15.21 17.36 9.95
N LYS A 6 14.09 17.26 10.69
CA LYS A 6 13.97 17.68 12.09
C LYS A 6 14.27 16.58 13.11
N LEU A 7 14.51 15.34 12.66
CA LEU A 7 14.82 14.24 13.57
C LEU A 7 16.17 14.53 14.27
N PRO A 8 16.27 14.48 15.60
CA PRO A 8 17.54 14.59 16.30
C PRO A 8 18.41 13.34 16.08
N VAL A 9 19.73 13.50 16.21
CA VAL A 9 20.68 12.38 16.10
C VAL A 9 20.42 11.38 17.24
N GLY A 10 20.33 10.09 16.90
CA GLY A 10 19.99 9.02 17.82
C GLY A 10 18.49 8.72 17.93
N GLU A 11 17.62 9.53 17.33
CA GLU A 11 16.19 9.22 17.26
C GLU A 11 15.84 8.34 16.05
N THR A 12 14.78 7.55 16.24
CA THR A 12 14.27 6.61 15.25
C THR A 12 12.88 7.05 14.81
N LEU A 13 12.67 7.12 13.50
CA LEU A 13 11.38 7.30 12.87
C LEU A 13 10.88 5.95 12.35
N GLU A 14 9.66 5.57 12.71
CA GLU A 14 9.01 4.37 12.18
C GLU A 14 7.99 4.77 11.11
N VAL A 15 8.05 4.09 9.96
CA VAL A 15 7.18 4.29 8.81
C VAL A 15 6.58 2.94 8.44
N ILE A 16 5.27 2.88 8.25
CA ILE A 16 4.57 1.63 7.90
C ILE A 16 4.01 1.77 6.50
N GLY A 17 4.38 0.86 5.61
CA GLY A 17 3.98 0.82 4.20
C GLY A 17 3.45 -0.56 3.79
N ASP A 18 2.85 -0.61 2.62
CA ASP A 18 2.28 -1.85 2.03
C ASP A 18 3.25 -2.55 1.07
N LYS A 19 4.35 -1.86 0.71
CA LYS A 19 5.37 -2.32 -0.22
C LYS A 19 6.76 -2.13 0.38
N PRO A 20 7.76 -2.93 -0.03
CA PRO A 20 9.12 -2.74 0.44
C PRO A 20 9.62 -1.37 -0.02
N PHE A 21 10.19 -0.58 0.89
CA PHE A 21 10.68 0.78 0.65
C PHE A 21 12.00 0.81 -0.15
N VAL A 22 12.18 -0.08 -1.15
CA VAL A 22 13.45 -0.36 -1.83
C VAL A 22 14.14 0.88 -2.41
N ASP A 23 13.42 1.74 -3.14
CA ASP A 23 13.97 2.99 -3.69
C ASP A 23 14.37 4.00 -2.60
N MET A 24 13.70 3.96 -1.45
CA MET A 24 13.95 4.88 -0.34
C MET A 24 15.13 4.40 0.51
N LEU A 25 15.27 3.09 0.70
CA LEU A 25 16.34 2.47 1.48
C LEU A 25 17.72 2.88 0.96
N GLY A 26 17.98 2.70 -0.33
CA GLY A 26 19.28 3.05 -0.92
C GLY A 26 19.65 4.52 -0.70
N ARG A 27 18.68 5.43 -0.88
CA ARG A 27 18.90 6.88 -0.69
C ARG A 27 19.14 7.24 0.78
N LEU A 28 18.49 6.54 1.71
CA LEU A 28 18.69 6.74 3.15
C LEU A 28 20.06 6.23 3.59
N GLU A 29 20.47 5.04 3.12
CA GLU A 29 21.80 4.47 3.38
C GLU A 29 22.92 5.34 2.80
N GLU A 30 22.78 5.78 1.55
CA GLU A 30 23.73 6.71 0.91
C GLU A 30 23.83 8.05 1.64
N ALA A 31 22.73 8.50 2.24
CA ALA A 31 22.71 9.69 3.06
C ALA A 31 23.22 9.47 4.49
N GLY A 32 23.63 8.26 4.86
CA GLY A 32 24.19 7.94 6.17
C GLY A 32 23.15 7.66 7.26
N TYR A 33 21.88 7.44 6.91
CA TYR A 33 20.87 7.00 7.86
C TYR A 33 20.93 5.48 8.06
N ARG A 34 20.69 5.04 9.29
CA ARG A 34 20.58 3.61 9.57
C ARG A 34 19.13 3.17 9.38
N VAL A 35 18.90 2.23 8.48
CA VAL A 35 17.56 1.74 8.14
C VAL A 35 17.37 0.28 8.51
N GLU A 36 16.17 -0.08 8.96
CA GLU A 36 15.78 -1.47 9.27
C GLU A 36 14.38 -1.72 8.72
N LEU A 37 14.24 -2.71 7.84
CA LEU A 37 12.96 -3.10 7.24
C LEU A 37 12.48 -4.40 7.88
N LYS A 38 11.21 -4.42 8.30
CA LYS A 38 10.57 -5.60 8.87
C LYS A 38 9.18 -5.82 8.27
N GLU A 39 8.90 -7.03 7.81
CA GLU A 39 7.55 -7.41 7.39
C GLU A 39 6.73 -7.91 8.59
N VAL A 40 5.54 -7.36 8.78
CA VAL A 40 4.61 -7.73 9.86
C VAL A 40 3.20 -7.79 9.29
N GLY A 41 2.67 -9.00 9.12
CA GLY A 41 1.28 -9.22 8.71
C GLY A 41 0.92 -8.63 7.34
N GLY A 42 1.83 -8.69 6.36
CA GLY A 42 1.64 -8.12 5.01
C GLY A 42 1.95 -6.62 4.91
N ALA A 43 2.33 -5.96 6.00
CA ALA A 43 2.83 -4.59 6.00
C ALA A 43 4.34 -4.55 6.21
N PHE A 44 5.01 -3.62 5.55
CA PHE A 44 6.43 -3.32 5.71
C PHE A 44 6.61 -2.18 6.70
N VAL A 45 7.31 -2.45 7.79
CA VAL A 45 7.69 -1.47 8.80
C VAL A 45 9.14 -1.08 8.55
N LEU A 46 9.37 0.16 8.16
CA LEU A 46 10.68 0.76 7.99
C LEU A 46 11.02 1.61 9.22
N ARG A 47 12.12 1.28 9.89
CA ARG A 47 12.70 2.10 10.95
C ARG A 47 13.90 2.85 10.40
N ILE A 48 13.93 4.16 10.60
CA ILE A 48 14.98 5.06 10.12
C ILE A 48 15.58 5.75 11.33
N MET A 49 16.85 5.51 11.61
CA MET A 49 17.59 6.17 12.69
C MET A 49 18.58 7.17 12.10
N LYS A 50 18.56 8.39 12.63
CA LYS A 50 19.53 9.42 12.27
C LYS A 50 20.84 9.19 13.04
N THR A 51 21.94 9.08 12.31
CA THR A 51 23.30 8.94 12.82
C THR A 51 24.06 10.26 12.69
N GLU A 52 25.28 10.33 13.23
CA GLU A 52 26.15 11.51 13.09
C GLU A 52 26.62 11.73 11.64
N ASP A 53 26.71 10.67 10.84
CA ASP A 53 27.04 10.71 9.41
C ASP A 53 25.82 11.07 8.53
N SER A 54 24.62 11.15 9.11
CA SER A 54 23.40 11.43 8.36
C SER A 54 23.38 12.86 7.82
N ARG A 55 23.39 12.99 6.50
CA ARG A 55 23.22 14.27 5.80
C ARG A 55 21.75 14.69 5.81
N GLU A 56 21.48 15.99 5.87
CA GLU A 56 20.09 16.50 5.77
C GLU A 56 19.45 16.14 4.43
N LEU A 57 18.66 15.05 4.43
CA LEU A 57 17.78 14.73 3.32
C LEU A 57 16.51 15.60 3.42
N ARG A 58 16.36 16.54 2.49
CA ARG A 58 15.06 17.14 2.17
C ARG A 58 14.24 16.13 1.35
N MET A 59 13.81 15.07 2.00
CA MET A 59 12.77 14.20 1.48
C MET A 59 11.44 14.62 2.10
N GLU A 60 10.50 15.01 1.25
CA GLU A 60 9.09 14.96 1.64
C GLU A 60 8.77 13.48 1.92
N ILE A 61 8.75 13.07 3.19
CA ILE A 61 7.88 11.97 3.57
C ILE A 61 6.48 12.49 3.35
N ARG A 62 5.96 12.28 2.14
CA ARG A 62 4.53 12.19 1.95
C ARG A 62 4.17 10.89 2.63
N GLU A 63 3.38 11.01 3.70
CA GLU A 63 2.65 9.88 4.27
C GLU A 63 2.22 8.98 3.13
N CYS A 64 2.66 7.72 3.16
CA CYS A 64 2.40 6.65 2.20
C CYS A 64 1.73 7.13 0.92
N ASP A 65 2.53 7.43 -0.11
CA ASP A 65 2.05 7.87 -1.42
C ASP A 65 0.82 7.02 -1.78
N ASP A 66 -0.34 7.66 -1.81
CA ASP A 66 -1.67 7.08 -2.04
C ASP A 66 -1.82 6.47 -3.46
N LYS A 67 -0.70 6.29 -4.15
CA LYS A 67 -0.62 5.67 -5.46
C LYS A 67 -0.47 4.18 -5.28
N LEU A 68 -1.52 3.47 -5.67
CA LEU A 68 -1.38 2.09 -6.12
C LEU A 68 -0.38 2.09 -7.29
N ASP A 69 0.70 1.33 -7.14
CA ASP A 69 1.73 1.13 -8.19
C ASP A 69 1.37 -0.05 -9.11
N GLU A 70 0.79 -1.11 -8.55
CA GLU A 70 0.35 -2.31 -9.25
C GLU A 70 -0.88 -2.91 -8.55
N ILE A 71 -1.86 -3.42 -9.30
CA ILE A 71 -2.99 -4.19 -8.76
C ILE A 71 -2.59 -5.68 -8.65
N THR A 72 -2.36 -6.11 -7.41
CA THR A 72 -2.02 -7.51 -7.05
C THR A 72 -3.10 -8.15 -6.18
N GLU A 73 -3.08 -9.48 -6.02
CA GLU A 73 -4.03 -10.17 -5.14
C GLU A 73 -3.92 -9.74 -3.66
N GLU A 74 -2.77 -9.22 -3.26
CA GLU A 74 -2.50 -8.69 -1.92
C GLU A 74 -2.96 -7.24 -1.75
N THR A 75 -3.41 -6.60 -2.84
CA THR A 75 -3.90 -5.23 -2.82
C THR A 75 -5.11 -5.10 -1.91
N ASN A 76 -5.06 -4.12 -0.99
CA ASN A 76 -6.18 -3.76 -0.15
C ASN A 76 -7.35 -3.19 -0.98
N VAL A 77 -8.54 -3.75 -0.81
CA VAL A 77 -9.72 -3.35 -1.59
C VAL A 77 -10.07 -1.87 -1.39
N GLY A 78 -9.87 -1.34 -0.19
CA GLY A 78 -10.12 0.05 0.15
C GLY A 78 -9.15 1.01 -0.52
N LYS A 79 -7.88 0.59 -0.72
CA LYS A 79 -6.90 1.35 -1.50
C LYS A 79 -7.21 1.30 -2.99
N LEU A 80 -7.53 0.11 -3.52
CA LEU A 80 -7.96 -0.06 -4.91
C LEU A 80 -9.13 0.87 -5.24
N LEU A 81 -10.17 0.89 -4.41
CA LEU A 81 -11.34 1.75 -4.61
C LEU A 81 -11.05 3.25 -4.47
N LYS A 82 -10.00 3.61 -3.73
CA LYS A 82 -9.56 5.01 -3.59
C LYS A 82 -8.76 5.47 -4.81
N ALA A 83 -7.89 4.60 -5.33
CA ALA A 83 -7.10 4.85 -6.52
C ALA A 83 -7.94 4.77 -7.81
N TYR A 84 -8.83 3.77 -7.89
CA TYR A 84 -9.69 3.46 -9.02
C TYR A 84 -11.14 3.30 -8.54
N PRO A 85 -11.91 4.39 -8.41
CA PRO A 85 -13.32 4.31 -8.00
C PRO A 85 -14.17 3.41 -8.91
N GLU A 86 -13.75 3.24 -10.15
CA GLU A 86 -14.39 2.47 -11.22
C GLU A 86 -14.29 0.96 -10.99
N SER A 87 -13.23 0.52 -10.29
CA SER A 87 -13.03 -0.87 -9.88
C SER A 87 -14.20 -1.42 -9.07
N LEU A 88 -14.98 -0.57 -8.40
CA LEU A 88 -16.18 -0.97 -7.69
C LEU A 88 -17.16 -1.71 -8.61
N LYS A 89 -17.35 -1.23 -9.84
CA LYS A 89 -18.29 -1.85 -10.80
C LYS A 89 -17.81 -3.25 -11.19
N ILE A 90 -16.51 -3.41 -11.37
CA ILE A 90 -15.87 -4.69 -11.68
C ILE A 90 -16.05 -5.65 -10.49
N LEU A 91 -15.67 -5.24 -9.28
CA LEU A 91 -15.85 -6.05 -8.08
C LEU A 91 -17.32 -6.53 -7.93
N VAL A 92 -18.28 -5.63 -8.09
CA VAL A 92 -19.70 -5.96 -7.98
C VAL A 92 -20.16 -6.94 -9.08
N LYS A 93 -19.70 -6.74 -10.33
CA LYS A 93 -19.95 -7.66 -11.46
C LYS A 93 -19.50 -9.10 -11.14
N TYR A 94 -18.41 -9.25 -10.38
CA TYR A 94 -17.86 -10.55 -9.99
C TYR A 94 -18.43 -11.12 -8.67
N GLY A 95 -19.40 -10.45 -8.05
CA GLY A 95 -20.10 -10.96 -6.86
C GLY A 95 -19.74 -10.28 -5.55
N PHE A 96 -18.95 -9.20 -5.57
CA PHE A 96 -18.67 -8.37 -4.41
C PHE A 96 -19.79 -7.36 -4.10
N SER A 97 -21.05 -7.75 -4.23
CA SER A 97 -22.23 -6.91 -3.95
C SER A 97 -22.23 -6.25 -2.55
N PRO A 98 -21.67 -6.84 -1.48
CA PRO A 98 -21.57 -6.14 -0.19
C PRO A 98 -20.78 -4.84 -0.24
N LEU A 99 -19.89 -4.65 -1.23
CA LEU A 99 -19.12 -3.42 -1.41
C LEU A 99 -19.93 -2.27 -2.01
N GLU A 100 -21.12 -2.54 -2.57
CA GLU A 100 -22.05 -1.48 -3.01
C GLU A 100 -22.56 -0.66 -1.84
N ASN A 101 -22.70 -1.29 -0.66
CA ASN A 101 -23.10 -0.58 0.53
C ASN A 101 -21.93 0.29 1.03
N PRO A 102 -22.09 1.62 1.09
CA PRO A 102 -21.00 2.54 1.46
C PRO A 102 -20.48 2.35 2.89
N GLU A 103 -21.28 1.83 3.81
CA GLU A 103 -20.85 1.53 5.18
C GLU A 103 -19.97 0.27 5.23
N MET A 104 -20.40 -0.77 4.50
CA MET A 104 -19.62 -2.00 4.32
C MET A 104 -18.32 -1.72 3.57
N ARG A 105 -18.35 -0.86 2.55
CA ARG A 105 -17.17 -0.40 1.82
C ARG A 105 -16.17 0.31 2.70
N LYS A 106 -16.61 1.14 3.65
CA LYS A 106 -15.69 1.84 4.58
C LYS A 106 -15.07 0.89 5.59
N THR A 107 -15.74 -0.21 5.91
CA THR A 107 -15.32 -1.12 6.97
C THR A 107 -14.58 -2.32 6.39
N LEU A 108 -15.26 -3.16 5.60
CA LEU A 108 -14.69 -4.36 5.01
C LEU A 108 -13.59 -4.04 4.00
N ALA A 109 -13.83 -3.12 3.05
CA ALA A 109 -12.84 -2.90 1.99
C ALA A 109 -11.47 -2.48 2.55
N ARG A 110 -11.45 -1.75 3.67
CA ARG A 110 -10.21 -1.32 4.32
C ARG A 110 -9.49 -2.42 5.08
N THR A 111 -10.18 -3.50 5.46
CA THR A 111 -9.61 -4.56 6.30
C THR A 111 -9.20 -5.81 5.53
N ILE A 112 -9.60 -5.95 4.27
CA ILE A 112 -9.33 -7.14 3.47
C ILE A 112 -8.60 -6.83 2.15
N THR A 113 -7.81 -7.80 1.68
CA THR A 113 -7.20 -7.81 0.35
C THR A 113 -8.12 -8.44 -0.69
N LEU A 114 -7.82 -8.30 -1.98
CA LEU A 114 -8.56 -8.96 -3.07
C LEU A 114 -8.59 -10.49 -2.91
N LYS A 115 -7.48 -11.09 -2.48
CA LYS A 115 -7.39 -12.51 -2.17
C LYS A 115 -8.34 -12.93 -1.04
N GLN A 116 -8.33 -12.20 0.06
CA GLN A 116 -9.23 -12.48 1.19
C GLN A 116 -10.70 -12.25 0.79
N ALA A 117 -10.94 -11.26 -0.05
CA ALA A 117 -12.26 -10.99 -0.61
C ALA A 117 -12.77 -12.20 -1.39
N LYS A 118 -11.96 -12.77 -2.29
CA LYS A 118 -12.26 -14.00 -3.05
C LYS A 118 -12.62 -15.15 -2.12
N GLU A 119 -11.83 -15.37 -1.07
CA GLU A 119 -12.10 -16.44 -0.10
C GLU A 119 -13.42 -16.25 0.66
N LEU A 120 -13.74 -15.01 1.04
CA LEU A 120 -14.99 -14.67 1.75
C LEU A 120 -16.24 -14.96 0.93
N ILE A 121 -16.19 -14.74 -0.39
CA ILE A 121 -17.33 -14.99 -1.28
C ILE A 121 -17.29 -16.40 -1.92
N GLY A 122 -16.27 -17.21 -1.63
CA GLY A 122 -16.10 -18.53 -2.22
C GLY A 122 -15.89 -18.50 -3.74
N MET A 123 -15.21 -17.48 -4.25
CA MET A 123 -14.95 -17.32 -5.68
C MET A 123 -13.87 -18.29 -6.16
N GLY A 124 -14.14 -18.99 -7.27
CA GLY A 124 -13.18 -19.88 -7.92
C GLY A 124 -12.01 -19.13 -8.56
N ASP A 125 -10.86 -19.79 -8.66
CA ASP A 125 -9.62 -19.22 -9.21
C ASP A 125 -9.75 -18.67 -10.63
N GLU A 126 -10.54 -19.32 -11.48
CA GLU A 126 -10.75 -18.89 -12.87
C GLU A 126 -11.41 -17.51 -12.93
N LYS A 127 -12.55 -17.35 -12.26
CA LYS A 127 -13.25 -16.06 -12.15
C LYS A 127 -12.42 -14.98 -11.48
N PHE A 128 -11.61 -15.35 -10.50
CA PHE A 128 -10.73 -14.40 -9.82
C PHE A 128 -9.65 -13.86 -10.76
N ARG A 129 -9.06 -14.72 -11.62
CA ARG A 129 -8.09 -14.26 -12.62
C ARG A 129 -8.72 -13.31 -13.63
N GLU A 130 -9.88 -13.66 -14.16
CA GLU A 130 -10.62 -12.79 -15.10
C GLU A 130 -10.89 -11.41 -14.48
N MET A 131 -11.30 -11.38 -13.21
CA MET A 131 -11.50 -10.13 -12.47
C MET A 131 -10.20 -9.35 -12.31
N MET A 132 -9.10 -10.02 -11.95
CA MET A 132 -7.80 -9.37 -11.78
C MET A 132 -7.29 -8.78 -13.10
N GLU A 133 -7.54 -9.44 -14.24
CA GLU A 133 -7.21 -8.90 -15.56
C GLU A 133 -8.03 -7.64 -15.86
N GLU A 134 -9.36 -7.65 -15.68
CA GLU A 134 -10.18 -6.45 -15.87
C GLU A 134 -9.78 -5.31 -14.92
N LEU A 135 -9.36 -5.63 -13.69
CA LEU A 135 -8.85 -4.63 -12.76
C LEU A 135 -7.55 -4.01 -13.25
N LYS A 136 -6.63 -4.82 -13.79
CA LYS A 136 -5.33 -4.35 -14.32
C LYS A 136 -5.48 -3.48 -15.57
N GLU A 137 -6.51 -3.70 -16.39
CA GLU A 137 -6.82 -2.81 -17.51
C GLU A 137 -7.09 -1.37 -17.05
N LEU A 138 -7.57 -1.16 -15.82
CA LEU A 138 -7.73 0.18 -15.24
C LEU A 138 -6.39 0.88 -14.97
N GLU A 139 -5.28 0.14 -14.85
CA GLU A 139 -3.95 0.72 -14.69
C GLU A 139 -3.43 1.31 -16.01
N GLU A 140 -3.83 0.74 -17.15
CA GLU A 140 -3.35 1.14 -18.48
C GLU A 140 -4.04 2.40 -19.03
N ASP A 141 -5.22 2.77 -18.50
CA ASP A 141 -5.97 3.98 -18.91
C ASP A 141 -5.49 5.27 -18.21
N ARG A 142 -4.32 5.23 -17.53
CA ARG A 142 -3.75 6.32 -16.71
C ARG A 142 -2.63 7.10 -17.41
#